data_AF-A0A8X6UAA4-F1
#
_entry.id   AF-A0A8X6UAA4-F1
#
_cell.length_a   1.000
_cell.length_b   1.000
_cell.length_c   1.000
_cell.angle_alpha   90.00
_cell.angle_beta   90.00
_cell.angle_gamma   90.00
#
_symmetry.space_group_name_H-M   'P 1'
#
loop_
_entity.id
_entity.type
_entity.pdbx_description
1 polymer ?
#
loop_
_entity_poly.entity_id
_entity_poly.type
_entity_poly.pdbx_seq_one_letter_code
_entity_poly.pdbx_strand_id
1 'polypeptide(L)'
;MMVEIEERSVLTGFIILPKAKGNRNRLGTDFLSSIGLIMDGKKACLNFWDNPIHKYPLDEEFYTPSIVEKMSSNTCQLREGEGESLTSVQKEKLSLL
;
A
#
# COMPACT_ATOMS: atom_id res chain seq x y z
N MET A 1 9.14 -0.64 13.78
CA MET A 1 10.04 0.29 13.07
C MET A 1 9.37 1.65 13.03
N MET A 2 10.10 2.74 13.24
CA MET A 2 9.55 4.09 13.08
C MET A 2 9.59 4.47 11.60
N VAL A 3 8.47 4.99 11.08
CA VAL A 3 8.36 5.56 9.75
C VAL A 3 7.99 7.02 9.90
N GLU A 4 8.76 7.89 9.25
CA GLU A 4 8.49 9.31 9.17
C GLU A 4 7.81 9.63 7.84
N ILE A 5 6.66 10.30 7.91
CA ILE A 5 5.89 10.72 6.74
C ILE A 5 5.42 12.13 7.04
N GLU A 6 5.92 13.09 6.26
CA GLU A 6 5.73 14.52 6.55
C GLU A 6 6.14 14.81 8.02
N GLU A 7 5.27 15.51 8.75
CA GLU A 7 5.44 15.86 10.17
C GLU A 7 4.93 14.77 11.14
N ARG A 8 4.76 13.53 10.66
CA ARG A 8 4.23 12.41 11.45
C ARG A 8 5.27 11.31 11.62
N SER A 9 5.38 10.79 12.83
CA SER A 9 6.20 9.61 13.15
C SER A 9 5.30 8.47 13.61
N VAL A 10 5.31 7.37 12.87
CA VAL A 10 4.39 6.24 13.09
C VAL A 10 5.19 4.99 13.41
N LEU A 11 4.89 4.39 14.56
CA LEU A 11 5.43 3.09 14.92
C LEU A 11 4.62 2.02 14.19
N THR A 12 5.25 1.28 13.29
CA THR A 12 4.60 0.21 12.54
C THR A 12 5.46 -1.05 12.43
N GLY A 13 4.79 -2.20 12.26
CA GLY A 13 5.42 -3.46 11.90
C GLY A 13 5.62 -3.57 10.40
N PHE A 14 6.66 -4.28 9.97
CA PHE A 14 6.84 -4.65 8.56
C PHE A 14 7.00 -6.16 8.45
N ILE A 15 6.36 -6.73 7.43
CA ILE A 15 6.59 -8.11 7.02
C ILE A 15 7.76 -8.10 6.03
N ILE A 16 8.88 -8.69 6.43
CA ILE A 16 10.06 -8.77 5.57
C ILE A 16 9.91 -9.95 4.62
N LEU A 17 9.70 -9.67 3.34
CA LEU A 17 9.65 -10.67 2.29
C LEU A 17 11.04 -10.86 1.66
N PRO A 18 11.65 -12.06 1.73
CA PRO A 18 13.02 -12.28 1.29
C PRO A 18 13.22 -12.18 -0.23
N LYS A 19 12.14 -12.17 -1.03
CA LYS A 19 12.18 -12.05 -2.50
C LYS A 19 11.27 -10.92 -3.02
N ALA A 20 11.28 -9.76 -2.38
CA ALA A 20 10.56 -8.60 -2.92
C ALA A 20 11.25 -8.09 -4.20
N LYS A 21 10.56 -8.13 -5.35
CA LYS A 21 11.07 -7.60 -6.63
C LYS A 21 11.25 -6.08 -6.52
N GLY A 22 12.49 -5.61 -6.67
CA GLY A 22 12.83 -4.19 -6.83
C GLY A 22 12.91 -3.36 -5.54
N ASN A 23 13.18 -3.97 -4.37
CA ASN A 23 13.32 -3.26 -3.08
C ASN A 23 12.12 -2.35 -2.73
N ARG A 24 10.92 -2.70 -3.21
CA ARG A 24 9.71 -1.91 -3.00
C ARG A 24 9.06 -2.28 -1.67
N ASN A 25 8.73 -1.28 -0.87
CA ASN A 25 7.91 -1.46 0.33
C ASN A 25 6.43 -1.39 -0.06
N ARG A 26 5.65 -2.40 0.34
CA ARG A 26 4.19 -2.38 0.18
C ARG A 26 3.57 -1.85 1.46
N LEU A 27 2.88 -0.72 1.36
CA LEU A 27 2.10 -0.17 2.46
C LEU A 27 0.69 -0.79 2.42
N GLY A 28 0.36 -1.55 3.46
CA GLY A 28 -0.94 -2.20 3.58
C GLY A 28 -2.04 -1.22 4.03
N THR A 29 -3.29 -1.68 3.96
CA THR A 29 -4.45 -0.91 4.41
C THR A 29 -4.43 -0.64 5.92
N ASP A 30 -3.82 -1.54 6.68
CA ASP A 30 -3.53 -1.37 8.11
C ASP A 30 -2.71 -0.10 8.37
N PHE A 31 -1.58 0.04 7.66
CA PHE A 31 -0.73 1.21 7.77
C PHE A 31 -1.43 2.47 7.26
N LEU A 32 -2.02 2.42 6.06
CA LEU A 32 -2.70 3.57 5.46
C LEU A 32 -3.83 4.12 6.35
N SER A 33 -4.62 3.22 6.96
CA SER A 33 -5.69 3.62 7.88
C SER A 33 -5.14 4.20 9.18
N SER A 34 -4.03 3.66 9.70
CA SER A 34 -3.42 4.14 10.96
C SER A 34 -2.93 5.58 10.86
N ILE A 35 -2.43 5.99 9.69
CA ILE A 35 -1.98 7.36 9.42
C ILE A 35 -3.10 8.24 8.88
N GLY A 36 -4.29 7.67 8.66
CA GLY A 36 -5.45 8.33 8.09
C GLY A 36 -5.20 8.89 6.68
N LEU A 37 -4.47 8.13 5.84
CA LEU A 37 -4.30 8.45 4.44
C LEU A 37 -5.50 7.94 3.65
N ILE A 38 -6.10 8.82 2.84
CA ILE A 38 -7.24 8.55 1.98
C ILE A 38 -6.78 8.59 0.53
N MET A 39 -7.23 7.63 -0.27
CA MET A 39 -7.02 7.59 -1.70
C MET A 39 -8.28 8.04 -2.44
N ASP A 40 -8.18 9.13 -3.20
CA ASP A 40 -9.21 9.58 -4.14
C ASP A 40 -8.92 9.01 -5.53
N GLY A 41 -9.53 7.87 -5.83
CA GLY A 41 -9.38 7.18 -7.12
C GLY A 41 -9.91 7.97 -8.32
N LYS A 42 -10.75 8.99 -8.13
CA LYS A 42 -11.22 9.86 -9.24
C LYS A 42 -10.21 10.93 -9.58
N LYS A 43 -9.46 11.41 -8.58
CA LYS A 43 -8.52 12.53 -8.72
C LYS A 43 -7.06 12.11 -8.74
N ALA A 44 -6.76 10.81 -8.79
CA ALA A 44 -5.40 10.31 -8.79
C ALA A 44 -4.58 10.72 -7.57
N CYS A 45 -5.18 10.99 -6.43
CA CYS A 45 -4.44 11.63 -5.35
C CYS A 45 -4.64 10.96 -4.00
N LEU A 46 -3.61 11.09 -3.18
CA LEU A 46 -3.64 10.78 -1.76
C LEU A 46 -3.80 12.07 -0.98
N ASN A 47 -4.55 12.03 0.11
CA ASN A 47 -4.63 13.13 1.07
C ASN A 47 -4.77 12.56 2.47
N PHE A 48 -4.34 13.32 3.47
CA PHE A 48 -4.65 12.95 4.85
C PHE A 48 -6.07 13.38 5.20
N TRP A 49 -6.72 12.65 6.09
CA TRP A 49 -8.08 12.95 6.54
C TRP A 49 -8.18 14.28 7.30
N ASP A 50 -7.13 14.62 8.05
CA ASP A 50 -6.98 15.83 8.87
C ASP A 50 -6.50 17.04 8.04
N ASN A 51 -5.99 16.80 6.83
CA ASN A 51 -5.61 17.83 5.87
C ASN A 51 -6.04 17.45 4.44
N PRO A 52 -7.35 17.50 4.14
CA PRO A 52 -7.88 17.10 2.84
C PRO A 52 -7.59 18.11 1.71
N ILE A 53 -7.13 19.32 2.06
CA ILE A 53 -6.78 20.37 1.10
C ILE A 53 -5.46 20.02 0.41
N HIS A 54 -4.50 19.52 1.17
CA HIS A 54 -3.21 19.11 0.64
C HIS A 54 -3.30 17.73 -0.01
N LYS A 55 -2.91 17.64 -1.27
CA LYS A 55 -3.04 16.43 -2.09
C LYS A 55 -1.70 16.05 -2.69
N TYR A 56 -1.37 14.78 -2.58
CA TYR A 56 -0.22 14.16 -3.19
C TYR A 56 -0.68 13.44 -4.46
N PRO A 57 -0.30 13.89 -5.66
CA PRO A 57 -0.63 13.17 -6.89
C PRO A 57 0.06 11.80 -6.90
N LEU A 58 -0.65 10.80 -7.39
CA LEU A 58 -0.08 9.51 -7.78
C LEU A 58 0.65 9.71 -9.12
N ASP A 59 1.83 9.12 -9.27
CA ASP A 59 2.61 9.21 -10.51
C ASP A 59 1.76 8.78 -11.72
N GLU A 60 1.87 9.53 -12.83
CA GLU A 60 1.03 9.40 -14.02
C GLU A 60 1.10 8.00 -14.68
N GLU A 61 2.18 7.24 -14.48
CA GLU A 61 2.28 5.84 -14.92
C GLU A 61 1.25 4.92 -14.25
N PHE A 62 0.68 5.34 -13.12
CA PHE A 62 -0.42 4.66 -12.42
C PHE A 62 -1.79 5.24 -12.79
N TYR A 63 -1.89 6.16 -13.76
CA TYR A 63 -3.16 6.71 -14.22
C TYR A 63 -3.50 6.21 -15.62
N THR A 64 -3.99 4.97 -15.67
CA THR A 64 -4.75 4.49 -16.84
C THR A 64 -6.23 4.53 -16.49
N PRO A 65 -7.15 4.93 -17.40
CA PRO A 65 -8.60 4.81 -17.20
C PRO A 65 -9.03 3.41 -16.72
N SER A 66 -8.24 2.40 -17.09
CA SER A 66 -8.34 1.02 -16.62
C SER A 66 -8.26 0.84 -15.10
N ILE A 67 -7.60 1.71 -14.33
CA ILE A 67 -7.45 1.56 -12.87
C ILE A 67 -8.74 1.91 -12.13
N VAL A 68 -9.49 2.89 -12.61
CA VAL A 68 -10.82 3.22 -12.07
C VAL A 68 -11.82 2.11 -12.40
N GLU A 69 -11.76 1.56 -13.63
CA GLU A 69 -12.55 0.39 -14.01
C GLU A 69 -12.12 -0.89 -13.25
N LYS A 70 -10.83 -1.12 -13.03
CA LYS A 70 -10.29 -2.23 -12.21
C LYS A 70 -10.52 -2.06 -10.71
N MET A 71 -10.77 -0.86 -10.21
CA MET A 71 -11.28 -0.69 -8.84
C MET A 71 -12.75 -1.08 -8.74
N SER A 72 -13.53 -0.88 -9.80
CA SER A 72 -14.95 -1.25 -9.86
C SER A 72 -15.20 -2.72 -10.26
N SER A 73 -14.24 -3.33 -10.94
CA SER A 73 -14.22 -4.73 -11.35
C SER A 73 -13.30 -5.51 -10.42
N ASN A 74 -13.77 -6.59 -9.79
CA ASN A 74 -12.95 -7.44 -8.91
C ASN A 74 -11.76 -8.14 -9.62
N THR A 75 -11.41 -7.77 -10.84
CA THR A 75 -10.28 -8.30 -11.61
C THR A 75 -8.96 -7.70 -11.13
N CYS A 76 -8.49 -8.21 -10.00
CA CYS A 76 -7.16 -7.92 -9.50
C CYS A 76 -6.11 -8.63 -10.38
N GLN A 77 -5.42 -7.88 -11.24
CA GLN A 77 -4.24 -8.40 -11.92
C GLN A 77 -3.07 -8.33 -10.95
N LEU A 78 -2.80 -9.46 -10.30
CA LEU A 78 -1.65 -9.62 -9.42
C LEU A 78 -0.35 -9.55 -10.23
N ARG A 79 0.67 -8.91 -9.67
CA ARG A 79 2.00 -8.90 -10.28
C ARG A 79 2.64 -10.28 -10.18
N GLU A 80 3.69 -10.52 -10.97
CA GLU A 80 4.47 -11.75 -10.89
C GLU A 80 4.99 -12.00 -9.46
N GLY A 81 4.59 -13.12 -8.85
CA GLY A 81 4.87 -13.48 -7.45
C GLY A 81 3.86 -12.97 -6.42
N GLU A 82 2.92 -12.09 -6.79
CA GLU A 82 1.77 -11.75 -5.95
C GLU A 82 0.68 -12.82 -6.09
N GLY A 83 0.12 -13.29 -4.97
CA GLY A 83 -0.86 -14.38 -4.93
C GLY A 83 -0.25 -15.77 -4.73
N GLU A 84 1.08 -15.88 -4.74
CA GLU A 84 1.75 -17.12 -4.33
C GLU A 84 1.49 -17.41 -2.84
N SER A 85 1.36 -18.70 -2.53
CA SER A 85 1.23 -19.13 -1.14
C SER A 85 2.51 -18.83 -0.37
N LEU A 86 2.36 -18.25 0.82
CA LEU A 86 3.46 -18.06 1.75
C LEU A 86 4.18 -19.40 2.02
N THR A 87 5.51 -19.37 2.07
CA THR A 87 6.31 -20.51 2.51
C THR A 87 6.02 -20.83 3.98
N SER A 88 6.27 -22.07 4.40
CA SER A 88 6.06 -22.50 5.79
C SER A 88 6.79 -21.59 6.80
N VAL A 89 8.02 -21.17 6.47
CA VAL A 89 8.82 -20.25 7.29
C VAL A 89 8.17 -18.87 7.41
N GLN A 90 7.61 -18.35 6.32
CA GLN A 90 6.90 -17.07 6.35
C GLN A 90 5.60 -17.15 7.16
N LYS A 91 4.86 -18.27 7.03
CA LYS A 91 3.63 -18.52 7.81
C LYS A 91 3.92 -18.57 9.30
N GLU A 92 4.98 -19.27 9.71
CA GLU A 92 5.37 -19.37 11.11
C GLU A 92 5.75 -18.00 11.69
N LYS A 93 6.54 -17.20 10.96
CA LYS A 93 6.87 -15.82 11.37
C LYS A 93 5.64 -14.91 11.47
N LEU A 94 4.66 -15.09 10.60
CA LEU A 94 3.40 -14.34 10.63
C LEU A 94 2.46 -14.79 11.76
N SER A 95 2.51 -16.07 12.15
CA SER A 95 1.71 -16.58 13.27
C SER A 95 2.18 -16.10 14.65
N LEU A 96 3.36 -15.47 14.70
CA LEU A 96 3.98 -14.93 15.91
C LEU A 96 3.80 -13.40 16.03
N LEU A 97 3.08 -12.79 15.10
CA LEU A 97 2.67 -11.37 15.11
C LEU A 97 1.24 -11.24 15.62
#